data_AF-A0A0G2FPP0-F1
#
_entry.id   AF-A0A0G2FPP0-F1
#
_cell.length_a   1.000
_cell.length_b   1.000
_cell.length_c   1.000
_cell.angle_alpha   90.00
_cell.angle_beta   90.00
_cell.angle_gamma   90.00
#
_symmetry.space_group_name_H-M   'P 1'
#
loop_
_entity.id
_entity.type
_entity.pdbx_description
1 polymer ?
#
loop_
_entity_poly.entity_id
_entity_poly.type
_entity_poly.pdbx_seq_one_letter_code
_entity_poly.pdbx_strand_id
1 'polypeptide(L)'
;MRIYADPGTLAFLRGYIVLATVAARILVGRRLRWNRDKFLAQGMSISAAGSKGGMKLAGIDKAQSARENREAADVVGLWRDYVGKLKTAVAQANIGMQKQPVKMEPLKVPEINDHMAVTTAKMVPTAPKACVICGLKREERVKGVDTEVEDSFGEWWVDHWGHRTCRNFWLGNEEKLRSR
;
A
#
# COMPACT_ATOMS: atom_id res chain seq x y z
N MET A 1 -22.59 16.94 18.76
CA MET A 1 -21.97 15.89 17.93
C MET A 1 -20.77 15.28 18.67
N ARG A 2 -21.04 14.39 19.63
CA ARG A 2 -20.05 13.79 20.56
C ARG A 2 -19.53 12.42 20.09
N ILE A 3 -20.12 11.87 19.03
CA ILE A 3 -19.86 10.52 18.50
C ILE A 3 -18.46 10.41 17.88
N TYR A 4 -17.99 11.42 17.13
CA TYR A 4 -16.68 11.33 16.46
C TYR A 4 -15.46 11.43 17.40
N ALA A 5 -15.66 11.92 18.62
CA ALA A 5 -14.62 11.97 19.65
C ALA A 5 -14.62 10.73 20.56
N ASP A 6 -15.57 9.81 20.35
CA ASP A 6 -15.65 8.56 21.09
C ASP A 6 -14.44 7.66 20.77
N PRO A 7 -13.78 7.04 21.78
CA PRO A 7 -12.63 6.18 21.55
C PRO A 7 -12.88 5.02 20.58
N GLY A 8 -14.08 4.43 20.59
CA GLY A 8 -14.45 3.35 19.67
C GLY A 8 -14.53 3.83 18.23
N THR A 9 -15.12 5.01 18.01
CA THR A 9 -15.17 5.65 16.69
C THR A 9 -13.77 5.98 16.17
N LEU A 10 -12.89 6.51 17.02
CA LEU A 10 -11.50 6.79 16.66
C LEU A 10 -10.72 5.51 16.33
N ALA A 11 -10.92 4.43 17.09
CA ALA A 11 -10.31 3.14 16.81
C ALA A 11 -10.78 2.56 15.48
N PHE A 12 -12.08 2.64 15.19
CA PHE A 12 -12.64 2.21 13.90
C PHE A 12 -12.04 3.00 12.72
N LEU A 13 -12.02 4.34 12.81
CA LEU A 13 -11.46 5.20 11.75
C LEU A 13 -9.97 4.92 11.53
N ARG A 14 -9.19 4.73 12.60
CA ARG A 14 -7.78 4.33 12.51
C ARG A 14 -7.61 2.99 11.79
N GLY A 15 -8.38 1.98 12.17
CA GLY A 15 -8.37 0.67 11.52
C GLY A 15 -8.68 0.78 10.02
N TYR A 16 -9.71 1.54 9.66
CA TYR A 16 -10.11 1.76 8.28
C TYR A 16 -9.03 2.47 7.46
N ILE A 17 -8.38 3.49 8.03
CA ILE A 17 -7.25 4.19 7.40
C ILE A 17 -6.07 3.24 7.18
N VAL A 18 -5.73 2.41 8.18
CA VAL A 18 -4.65 1.41 8.05
C VAL A 18 -4.93 0.42 6.92
N LEU A 19 -6.17 -0.08 6.82
CA LEU A 19 -6.58 -0.98 5.74
C LEU A 19 -6.45 -0.30 4.38
N ALA A 20 -6.91 0.94 4.25
CA ALA A 20 -6.80 1.73 3.03
C ALA A 20 -5.33 1.97 2.64
N THR A 21 -4.46 2.28 3.60
CA THR A 21 -3.01 2.43 3.38
C THR A 21 -2.37 1.14 2.88
N VAL A 22 -2.69 -0.02 3.48
CA VAL A 22 -2.17 -1.31 3.03
C VAL A 22 -2.66 -1.65 1.62
N ALA A 23 -3.94 -1.41 1.34
CA ALA A 23 -4.51 -1.60 0.00
C ALA A 23 -3.79 -0.74 -1.05
N ALA A 24 -3.58 0.54 -0.78
CA ALA A 24 -2.84 1.45 -1.65
C ALA A 24 -1.43 0.94 -1.96
N ARG A 25 -0.69 0.50 -0.94
CA ARG A 25 0.65 -0.08 -1.14
C ARG A 25 0.63 -1.35 -1.96
N ILE A 26 -0.38 -2.22 -1.79
CA ILE A 26 -0.53 -3.44 -2.60
C ILE A 26 -0.76 -3.08 -4.07
N LEU A 27 -1.66 -2.14 -4.35
CA LEU A 27 -1.95 -1.69 -5.71
C LEU A 27 -0.69 -1.19 -6.41
N VAL A 28 0.05 -0.32 -5.73
CA VAL A 28 1.28 0.29 -6.26
C VAL A 28 2.40 -0.74 -6.41
N GLY A 29 2.61 -1.57 -5.39
CA GLY A 29 3.70 -2.53 -5.40
C GLY A 29 3.50 -3.65 -6.42
N ARG A 30 2.24 -4.05 -6.72
CA ARG A 30 1.94 -4.94 -7.87
C ARG A 30 2.38 -4.32 -9.19
N ARG A 31 2.03 -3.05 -9.44
CA ARG A 31 2.46 -2.32 -10.65
C ARG A 31 3.99 -2.23 -10.75
N LEU A 32 4.67 -1.93 -9.65
CA LEU A 32 6.13 -1.85 -9.64
C LEU A 32 6.82 -3.20 -9.86
N ARG A 33 6.23 -4.30 -9.39
CA ARG A 33 6.73 -5.66 -9.66
C ARG A 33 6.75 -5.93 -11.16
N TRP A 34 5.64 -5.70 -11.86
CA TRP A 34 5.58 -5.85 -13.32
C TRP A 34 6.61 -5.01 -14.06
N ASN A 35 6.81 -3.76 -13.64
CA ASN A 35 7.83 -2.91 -14.24
C ASN A 35 9.23 -3.52 -14.06
N ARG A 36 9.56 -3.98 -12.86
CA ARG A 36 10.86 -4.62 -12.56
C ARG A 36 11.04 -5.91 -13.34
N ASP A 37 10.03 -6.78 -13.38
CA ASP A 37 10.07 -8.05 -14.10
C ASP A 37 10.23 -7.83 -15.61
N LYS A 38 9.57 -6.81 -16.17
CA LYS A 38 9.74 -6.41 -17.57
C LYS A 38 11.18 -5.94 -17.87
N PHE A 39 11.77 -5.11 -17.01
CA PHE A 39 13.16 -4.69 -17.16
C PHE A 39 14.13 -5.85 -17.06
N LEU A 40 13.92 -6.79 -16.12
CA LEU A 40 14.71 -8.00 -15.98
C LEU A 40 14.62 -8.89 -17.23
N ALA A 41 13.40 -9.13 -17.74
CA ALA A 41 13.18 -9.92 -18.95
C ALA A 41 13.80 -9.29 -20.20
N GLN A 42 13.77 -7.96 -20.33
CA GLN A 42 14.46 -7.24 -21.39
C GLN A 42 15.98 -7.39 -21.31
N GLY A 43 16.56 -7.27 -20.11
CA GLY A 43 17.99 -7.47 -19.87
C GLY A 43 18.47 -8.88 -20.23
N MET A 44 17.65 -9.91 -19.97
CA MET A 44 17.95 -11.29 -20.35
C MET A 44 17.74 -11.59 -21.84
N SER A 45 16.80 -10.90 -22.50
CA SER A 45 16.54 -11.11 -23.94
C SER A 45 17.70 -10.68 -24.85
N ILE A 46 18.57 -9.77 -24.38
CA ILE A 46 19.76 -9.32 -25.12
C ILE A 46 20.80 -10.44 -25.25
N SER A 47 20.76 -11.46 -24.37
CA SER A 47 21.67 -12.62 -24.41
C SER A 47 21.13 -13.83 -25.20
N ALA A 48 19.88 -13.80 -25.67
CA ALA A 48 19.21 -14.94 -26.30
C ALA A 48 18.96 -14.78 -27.80
N ALA A 49 19.76 -13.94 -28.48
CA ALA A 49 19.76 -13.85 -29.94
C ALA A 49 20.35 -15.13 -30.56
N GLY A 50 19.56 -16.22 -30.62
CA GLY A 50 20.00 -17.44 -31.30
C GLY A 50 19.11 -18.68 -31.23
N SER A 51 18.19 -18.83 -30.26
CA SER A 51 17.40 -20.08 -30.15
C SER A 51 15.94 -19.92 -30.57
N LYS A 52 15.59 -20.53 -31.71
CA LYS A 52 14.20 -20.74 -32.14
C LYS A 52 13.54 -21.76 -31.19
N GLY A 53 12.69 -21.29 -30.28
CA GLY A 53 11.87 -22.21 -29.45
C GLY A 53 11.39 -21.69 -28.09
N GLY A 54 11.63 -20.42 -27.74
CA GLY A 54 11.17 -19.86 -26.46
C GLY A 54 9.65 -19.63 -26.43
N MET A 55 8.95 -20.34 -25.56
CA MET A 55 7.54 -20.07 -25.21
C MET A 55 7.34 -18.57 -24.93
N LYS A 56 6.32 -17.94 -25.53
CA LYS A 56 6.00 -16.50 -25.42
C LYS A 56 5.50 -16.14 -24.01
N LEU A 57 6.39 -16.14 -23.01
CA LEU A 57 6.13 -15.65 -21.66
C LEU A 57 5.60 -14.20 -21.67
N ALA A 58 6.03 -13.41 -22.66
CA ALA A 58 5.56 -12.04 -22.90
C ALA A 58 4.06 -11.92 -23.22
N GLY A 59 3.39 -12.98 -23.68
CA GLY A 59 1.94 -12.96 -23.96
C GLY A 59 1.09 -13.18 -22.70
N ILE A 60 1.52 -14.11 -21.85
CA ILE A 60 0.88 -14.42 -20.55
C ILE A 60 1.02 -13.22 -19.60
N ASP A 61 2.22 -12.61 -19.58
CA ASP A 61 2.52 -11.38 -18.83
C ASP A 61 1.54 -10.24 -19.13
N LYS A 62 1.20 -10.01 -20.41
CA LYS A 62 0.26 -8.96 -20.82
C LYS A 62 -1.17 -9.22 -20.36
N ALA A 63 -1.66 -10.46 -20.51
CA ALA A 63 -3.01 -10.81 -20.11
C ALA A 63 -3.19 -10.73 -18.58
N GLN A 64 -2.19 -11.19 -17.82
CA GLN A 64 -2.18 -11.09 -16.37
C GLN A 64 -2.07 -9.63 -15.90
N SER A 65 -1.16 -8.85 -16.50
CA SER A 65 -1.05 -7.41 -16.22
C SER A 65 -2.36 -6.67 -16.50
N ALA A 66 -3.02 -6.96 -17.63
CA ALA A 66 -4.31 -6.35 -17.96
C ALA A 66 -5.40 -6.72 -16.94
N ARG A 67 -5.44 -7.98 -16.48
CA ARG A 67 -6.36 -8.41 -15.42
C ARG A 67 -6.08 -7.68 -14.11
N GLU A 68 -4.84 -7.64 -13.66
CA GLU A 68 -4.48 -6.95 -12.41
C GLU A 68 -4.75 -5.44 -12.47
N ASN A 69 -4.57 -4.81 -13.63
CA ASN A 69 -4.92 -3.40 -13.84
C ASN A 69 -6.43 -3.17 -13.72
N ARG A 70 -7.28 -4.09 -14.20
CA ARG A 70 -8.74 -4.02 -14.01
C ARG A 70 -9.13 -4.18 -12.55
N GLU A 71 -8.59 -5.21 -11.88
CA GLU A 71 -8.84 -5.43 -10.45
C GLU A 71 -8.40 -4.21 -9.61
N ALA A 72 -7.29 -3.57 -9.98
CA ALA A 72 -6.85 -2.32 -9.36
C ALA A 72 -7.83 -1.17 -9.60
N ALA A 73 -8.28 -0.98 -10.84
CA ALA A 73 -9.25 0.05 -11.20
C ALA A 73 -10.59 -0.12 -10.47
N ASP A 74 -11.04 -1.36 -10.27
CA ASP A 74 -12.26 -1.67 -9.51
C ASP A 74 -12.12 -1.25 -8.04
N VAL A 75 -10.98 -1.56 -7.41
CA VAL A 75 -10.69 -1.14 -6.03
C VAL A 75 -10.63 0.38 -5.90
N VAL A 76 -9.99 1.07 -6.84
CA VAL A 76 -9.95 2.55 -6.86
C VAL A 76 -11.33 3.13 -7.11
N GLY A 77 -12.14 2.52 -7.99
CA GLY A 77 -13.53 2.86 -8.21
C GLY A 77 -14.34 2.83 -6.93
N LEU A 78 -14.34 1.69 -6.24
CA LEU A 78 -15.00 1.53 -4.95
C LEU A 78 -14.49 2.54 -3.91
N TRP A 79 -13.18 2.78 -3.85
CA TRP A 79 -12.63 3.78 -2.93
C TRP A 79 -13.19 5.19 -3.17
N ARG A 80 -13.33 5.61 -4.43
CA ARG A 80 -13.87 6.94 -4.80
C ARG A 80 -15.28 7.14 -4.26
N ASP A 81 -16.10 6.10 -4.23
CA ASP A 81 -17.50 6.17 -3.75
C ASP A 81 -17.59 6.46 -2.23
N TYR A 82 -16.60 6.03 -1.46
CA TYR A 82 -16.62 6.12 0.00
C TYR A 82 -15.69 7.19 0.60
N VAL A 83 -14.62 7.58 -0.12
CA VAL A 83 -13.58 8.46 0.43
C VAL A 83 -14.11 9.82 0.87
N GLY A 84 -15.12 10.37 0.20
CA GLY A 84 -15.73 11.65 0.58
C GLY A 84 -16.33 11.60 1.99
N LYS A 85 -17.13 10.56 2.27
CA LYS A 85 -17.74 10.34 3.59
C LYS A 85 -16.68 10.11 4.67
N LEU A 86 -15.63 9.34 4.34
CA LEU A 86 -14.52 9.10 5.25
C LEU A 86 -13.78 10.41 5.60
N LYS A 87 -13.48 11.25 4.60
CA LYS A 87 -12.83 12.56 4.82
C LYS A 87 -13.65 13.45 5.74
N THR A 88 -14.98 13.50 5.56
CA THR A 88 -15.88 14.24 6.47
C THR A 88 -15.83 13.67 7.88
N ALA A 89 -15.94 12.35 8.05
CA ALA A 89 -15.88 11.71 9.37
C ALA A 89 -14.55 11.97 10.09
N VAL A 90 -13.43 11.86 9.36
CA VAL A 90 -12.08 12.13 9.87
C VAL A 90 -11.90 13.61 10.24
N ALA A 91 -12.41 14.55 9.45
CA ALA A 91 -12.35 15.97 9.80
C ALA A 91 -13.08 16.26 11.12
N GLN A 92 -14.27 15.69 11.31
CA GLN A 92 -15.03 15.83 12.55
C GLN A 92 -14.34 15.16 13.75
N ALA A 93 -13.73 13.99 13.53
CA ALA A 93 -12.93 13.30 14.54
C ALA A 93 -11.72 14.15 14.97
N ASN A 94 -10.98 14.73 14.02
CA ASN A 94 -9.83 15.57 14.32
C ASN A 94 -10.21 16.83 15.11
N ILE A 95 -11.34 17.49 14.79
CA ILE A 95 -11.87 18.60 15.60
C ILE A 95 -12.20 18.14 17.02
N GLY A 96 -12.78 16.94 17.17
CA GLY A 96 -13.08 16.36 18.47
C GLY A 96 -11.82 16.04 19.30
N MET A 97 -10.77 15.53 18.64
CA MET A 97 -9.49 15.19 19.26
C MET A 97 -8.75 16.43 19.79
N GLN A 98 -8.84 17.58 19.12
CA GLN A 98 -8.26 18.84 19.60
C GLN A 98 -8.81 19.31 20.95
N LYS A 99 -10.01 18.84 21.33
CA LYS A 99 -10.67 19.17 22.60
C LYS A 99 -10.33 18.20 23.73
N GLN A 100 -9.58 17.13 23.46
CA GLN A 100 -9.17 16.16 24.47
C GLN A 100 -7.95 16.68 25.26
N PRO A 101 -7.81 16.31 26.55
CA PRO A 101 -6.70 16.74 27.38
C PRO A 101 -5.35 16.15 26.94
N VAL A 102 -5.39 15.01 26.23
CA VAL A 102 -4.21 14.35 25.67
C VAL A 102 -4.07 14.75 24.21
N LYS A 103 -2.91 15.30 23.84
CA LYS A 103 -2.60 15.62 22.44
C LYS A 103 -2.51 14.33 21.64
N MET A 104 -3.30 14.23 20.57
CA MET A 104 -3.29 13.10 19.65
C MET A 104 -2.93 13.58 18.25
N GLU A 105 -2.16 12.78 17.51
CA GLU A 105 -1.87 13.05 16.10
C GLU A 105 -3.15 12.98 15.26
N PRO A 106 -3.36 13.92 14.31
CA PRO A 106 -4.54 13.96 13.49
C PRO A 106 -4.58 12.77 12.53
N LEU A 107 -5.77 12.21 12.37
CA LEU A 107 -6.01 11.15 11.40
C LEU A 107 -5.90 11.72 9.98
N LYS A 108 -5.22 10.99 9.09
CA LYS A 108 -5.04 11.36 7.68
C LYS A 108 -5.60 10.27 6.78
N VAL A 109 -6.43 10.67 5.83
CA VAL A 109 -7.01 9.77 4.84
C VAL A 109 -6.02 9.62 3.69
N PRO A 110 -5.64 8.38 3.31
CA PRO A 110 -4.69 8.17 2.22
C PRO A 110 -5.28 8.59 0.87
N GLU A 111 -4.44 9.15 0.01
CA GLU A 111 -4.79 9.56 -1.35
C GLU A 111 -4.64 8.38 -2.31
N ILE A 112 -5.70 7.58 -2.47
CA ILE A 112 -5.70 6.44 -3.38
C ILE A 112 -6.28 6.84 -4.73
N ASN A 113 -5.51 6.61 -5.79
CA ASN A 113 -5.89 6.85 -7.17
C ASN A 113 -5.16 5.85 -8.10
N ASP A 114 -5.52 5.85 -9.39
CA ASP A 114 -4.99 4.92 -10.39
C ASP A 114 -3.48 5.10 -10.67
N HIS A 115 -2.90 6.25 -10.30
CA HIS A 115 -1.53 6.67 -10.61
C HIS A 115 -0.80 7.27 -9.40
N MET A 116 -0.79 6.53 -8.28
CA MET A 116 0.00 6.92 -7.12
C MET A 116 1.50 6.85 -7.43
N ALA A 117 2.19 7.98 -7.25
CA ALA A 117 3.63 8.07 -7.47
C ALA A 117 4.42 7.46 -6.30
N VAL A 118 5.52 6.79 -6.62
CA VAL A 118 6.48 6.27 -5.64
C VAL A 118 7.77 7.05 -5.72
N THR A 119 8.26 7.48 -4.57
CA THR A 119 9.59 8.09 -4.42
C THR A 119 10.47 7.21 -3.55
N THR A 120 11.78 7.32 -3.76
CA THR A 120 12.77 6.69 -2.90
C THR A 120 13.24 7.71 -1.86
N ALA A 121 12.98 7.42 -0.58
CA ALA A 121 13.46 8.24 0.52
C ALA A 121 15.00 8.19 0.59
N LYS A 122 15.62 9.35 0.85
CA LYS A 122 17.07 9.48 1.03
C LYS A 122 17.41 9.41 2.51
N MET A 123 18.62 8.96 2.83
CA MET A 123 19.13 8.90 4.21
C MET A 123 18.26 8.06 5.17
N VAL A 124 17.56 7.07 4.64
CA VAL A 124 16.81 6.08 5.43
C VAL A 124 17.47 4.71 5.30
N PRO A 125 17.32 3.82 6.29
CA PRO A 125 17.81 2.46 6.16
C PRO A 125 17.13 1.75 4.99
N THR A 126 17.89 0.90 4.30
CA THR A 126 17.36 0.01 3.27
C THR A 126 17.15 -1.39 3.83
N ALA A 127 16.45 -2.24 3.11
CA ALA A 127 16.27 -3.64 3.46
C ALA A 127 16.71 -4.55 2.29
N PRO A 128 17.31 -5.72 2.57
CA PRO A 128 17.77 -6.62 1.53
C PRO A 128 16.63 -7.23 0.71
N LYS A 129 15.43 -7.33 1.28
CA LYS A 129 14.23 -7.86 0.62
C LYS A 129 13.09 -6.86 0.71
N ALA A 130 12.26 -6.84 -0.33
CA ALA A 130 11.02 -6.07 -0.34
C ALA A 130 9.97 -6.66 0.63
N CYS A 131 8.95 -5.87 0.95
CA CYS A 131 7.86 -6.30 1.81
C CYS A 131 7.10 -7.48 1.20
N VAL A 132 6.85 -8.52 2.00
CA VAL A 132 6.20 -9.77 1.56
C VAL A 132 4.78 -9.54 1.03
N ILE A 133 4.06 -8.57 1.60
CA ILE A 133 2.64 -8.33 1.28
C ILE A 133 2.49 -7.37 0.09
N CYS A 134 3.15 -6.21 0.12
CA CYS A 134 2.96 -5.20 -0.92
C CYS A 134 4.07 -5.21 -1.99
N GLY A 135 5.25 -5.74 -1.74
CA GLY A 135 6.36 -5.75 -2.71
C GLY A 135 7.15 -4.44 -2.84
N LEU A 136 6.78 -3.41 -2.07
CA LEU A 136 7.56 -2.18 -1.94
C LEU A 136 8.82 -2.43 -1.09
N LYS A 137 9.92 -1.77 -1.46
CA LYS A 137 11.17 -1.75 -0.68
C LYS A 137 11.02 -0.84 0.54
N ARG A 138 11.92 -0.98 1.51
CA ARG A 138 11.89 -0.24 2.78
C ARG A 138 11.94 1.26 2.58
N GLU A 139 12.71 1.71 1.59
CA GLU A 139 12.95 3.11 1.24
C GLU A 139 11.92 3.69 0.25
N GLU A 140 11.02 2.87 -0.29
CA GLU A 140 9.98 3.34 -1.21
C GLU A 140 8.80 3.97 -0.44
N ARG A 141 8.31 5.11 -0.92
CA ARG A 141 7.21 5.87 -0.31
C ARG A 141 6.15 6.17 -1.35
N VAL A 142 4.90 5.81 -1.07
CA VAL A 142 3.74 6.15 -1.89
C VAL A 142 3.26 7.55 -1.51
N LYS A 143 3.35 8.49 -2.45
CA LYS A 143 2.95 9.89 -2.24
C LYS A 143 1.47 9.97 -1.84
N GLY A 144 1.17 10.72 -0.78
CA GLY A 144 -0.20 10.90 -0.28
C GLY A 144 -0.75 9.72 0.53
N VAL A 145 0.00 8.63 0.66
CA VAL A 145 -0.37 7.43 1.45
C VAL A 145 0.60 7.23 2.61
N ASP A 146 1.90 7.36 2.34
CA ASP A 146 2.97 7.18 3.32
C ASP A 146 3.36 8.55 3.91
N THR A 147 2.47 9.11 4.74
CA THR A 147 2.71 10.37 5.44
C THR A 147 3.38 10.14 6.81
N GLU A 148 4.28 11.04 7.22
CA GLU A 148 4.91 11.03 8.56
C GLU A 148 5.55 9.68 8.91
N VAL A 149 6.37 9.18 8.00
CA VAL A 149 7.06 7.91 8.20
C VAL A 149 8.22 8.07 9.18
N GLU A 150 8.05 7.51 10.37
CA GLU A 150 9.12 7.36 11.36
C GLU A 150 9.74 5.96 11.23
N ASP A 151 11.03 5.91 10.86
CA ASP A 151 11.79 4.67 10.64
C ASP A 151 12.90 4.47 11.68
N SER A 152 12.81 5.15 12.82
CA SER A 152 13.87 5.20 13.82
C SER A 152 13.89 3.99 14.76
N PHE A 153 12.74 3.38 15.04
CA PHE A 153 12.61 2.30 16.05
C PHE A 153 11.78 1.09 15.58
N GLY A 154 11.88 0.75 14.28
CA GLY A 154 11.20 -0.41 13.69
C GLY A 154 9.68 -0.25 13.55
N GLU A 155 9.15 0.94 13.82
CA GLU A 155 7.74 1.29 13.73
C GLU A 155 7.20 1.23 12.30
N TRP A 156 8.08 1.50 11.33
CA TRP A 156 7.80 1.40 9.91
C TRP A 156 8.04 0.00 9.34
N TRP A 157 9.16 -0.63 9.69
CA TRP A 157 9.65 -1.84 9.04
C TRP A 157 10.00 -2.94 10.05
N VAL A 158 9.66 -4.18 9.70
CA VAL A 158 10.00 -5.40 10.44
C VAL A 158 10.98 -6.20 9.60
N ASP A 159 12.16 -6.46 10.16
CA ASP A 159 13.23 -7.18 9.45
C ASP A 159 12.76 -8.56 8.97
N HIS A 160 13.24 -8.93 7.79
CA HIS A 160 12.85 -10.14 7.05
C HIS A 160 11.37 -10.24 6.66
N TRP A 161 10.52 -9.23 6.95
CA TRP A 161 9.10 -9.26 6.63
C TRP A 161 8.65 -8.08 5.74
N GLY A 162 8.95 -6.85 6.14
CA GLY A 162 8.50 -5.64 5.45
C GLY A 162 7.77 -4.65 6.33
N HIS A 163 6.92 -3.82 5.72
CA HIS A 163 6.13 -2.81 6.43
C HIS A 163 5.35 -3.41 7.62
N ARG A 164 5.48 -2.81 8.80
CA ARG A 164 4.82 -3.26 10.03
C ARG A 164 3.30 -3.32 9.88
N THR A 165 2.72 -2.28 9.28
CA THR A 165 1.28 -2.21 9.00
C THR A 165 0.81 -3.32 8.06
N CYS A 166 1.61 -3.68 7.05
CA CYS A 166 1.31 -4.82 6.18
C CYS A 166 1.40 -6.17 6.92
N ARG A 167 2.37 -6.34 7.83
CA ARG A 167 2.46 -7.51 8.71
C ARG A 167 1.22 -7.67 9.57
N ASN A 168 0.83 -6.60 10.26
CA ASN A 168 -0.31 -6.61 11.16
C ASN A 168 -1.61 -6.89 10.40
N PHE A 169 -1.76 -6.31 9.21
CA PHE A 169 -2.87 -6.65 8.31
C PHE A 169 -2.89 -8.15 8.00
N TRP A 170 -1.75 -8.73 7.59
CA TRP A 170 -1.68 -10.15 7.28
C TRP A 170 -2.06 -11.02 8.48
N LEU A 171 -1.41 -10.83 9.63
CA LEU A 171 -1.65 -11.63 10.83
C LEU A 171 -3.11 -11.53 11.30
N GLY A 172 -3.74 -10.36 11.16
CA GLY A 172 -5.15 -10.18 11.53
C GLY A 172 -6.16 -10.76 10.54
N ASN A 173 -5.73 -11.16 9.34
CA ASN A 173 -6.65 -11.57 8.25
C ASN A 173 -6.26 -12.89 7.57
N GLU A 174 -5.15 -13.53 7.94
CA GLU A 174 -4.61 -14.64 7.15
C GLU A 174 -5.56 -15.83 7.03
N GLU A 175 -6.33 -16.15 8.07
CA GLU A 175 -7.32 -17.22 8.03
C GLU A 175 -8.35 -17.01 6.92
N LYS A 176 -8.87 -15.78 6.81
CA LYS A 176 -9.87 -15.38 5.80
C LYS A 176 -9.28 -15.26 4.40
N LEU A 177 -7.98 -14.95 4.31
CA LEU A 177 -7.28 -14.78 3.04
C LEU A 177 -6.76 -16.11 2.47
N ARG A 178 -6.48 -17.10 3.33
CA ARG A 178 -6.04 -18.44 2.93
C ARG A 178 -7.19 -19.34 2.51
N SER A 179 -8.42 -19.08 2.95
CA SER A 179 -9.60 -19.89 2.65
C SER A 179 -10.23 -19.62 1.28
N ARG A 180 -9.44 -19.22 0.27
CA ARG A 180 -9.91 -18.96 -1.10
C ARG A 180 -9.33 -19.95 -2.09
#